data_AF-A0A0B2V9R6-F1
#
_entry.id   AF-A0A0B2V9R6-F1
#
_cell.length_a   1.000
_cell.length_b   1.000
_cell.length_c   1.000
_cell.angle_alpha   90.00
_cell.angle_beta   90.00
_cell.angle_gamma   90.00
#
_symmetry.space_group_name_H-M   'P 1'
#
loop_
_entity.id
_entity.type
_entity.pdbx_description
1 polymer ?
#
loop_
_entity_poly.entity_id
_entity_poly.type
_entity_poly.pdbx_seq_one_letter_code
_entity_poly.pdbx_strand_id
1 'polypeptide(L)'
;MADDYQVQANGDHSMVMSQQKPLLELYVKASGIENRRIGACLFCQEFWMELYALYEIGVVRVEVKTVNVNSEAFKKSFLGAQPPILVEESKHTGDLGCNQRASGIENRRIGACLFCQEFWMELYALYEIGVVRVEVKTVNVNSEAFKKSFLGAQPPILVEESKNATYTDNREIEGRIFHLAKEFQVPLFEKDQSAEKRIESLYRNFKVFLRTKTDYDKEKRAPTPVESLPPQQAASYNKLVEQLTNIDQLLRERSSRYLLGASMTEYDCELMPRLHHMRIVGQRLLGFDIPHNLTYLWNYVLTAYRTAAFIESCPADQDILHHYKEQLNLVTNQRETLQAPTKTHTIPEDVLDEIRRLGLDTIERRAVSNTIINQRSAPMEEDLDDFVATESFLE
;
A
#
# COMPACT_ATOMS: atom_id res chain seq x y z
N MET A 1 33.54 9.78 -47.27
CA MET A 1 33.71 11.20 -47.68
C MET A 1 32.36 11.61 -48.21
N ALA A 2 31.49 12.17 -47.36
CA ALA A 2 31.42 13.63 -47.09
C ALA A 2 30.86 14.34 -48.34
N ASP A 3 29.73 15.05 -48.35
CA ASP A 3 29.19 16.04 -47.40
C ASP A 3 27.64 16.01 -47.44
N ASP A 4 26.89 16.10 -46.33
CA ASP A 4 26.61 17.26 -45.47
C ASP A 4 25.87 18.43 -46.15
N TYR A 5 24.61 18.59 -45.77
CA TYR A 5 23.93 19.89 -45.67
C TYR A 5 23.09 19.89 -44.38
N GLN A 6 23.61 20.59 -43.36
CA GLN A 6 22.86 20.99 -42.17
C GLN A 6 22.14 22.32 -42.44
N VAL A 7 20.94 22.47 -41.89
CA VAL A 7 20.49 23.75 -41.31
C VAL A 7 19.74 23.43 -40.01
N GLN A 8 20.25 23.95 -38.89
CA GLN A 8 19.62 23.98 -37.58
C GLN A 8 18.61 25.15 -37.49
N ALA A 9 17.51 24.96 -36.76
CA ALA A 9 16.91 26.03 -35.97
C ALA A 9 16.12 25.44 -34.77
N ASN A 10 16.56 25.88 -33.60
CA ASN A 10 16.07 25.72 -32.23
C ASN A 10 14.55 25.63 -32.01
N GLY A 11 14.20 24.96 -30.89
CA GLY A 11 13.23 25.52 -29.96
C GLY A 11 12.13 24.56 -29.52
N ASP A 12 12.32 24.01 -28.32
CA ASP A 12 11.27 23.77 -27.34
C ASP A 12 10.20 22.72 -27.69
N HIS A 13 10.46 21.46 -27.36
CA HIS A 13 9.41 20.45 -27.22
C HIS A 13 9.57 19.71 -25.89
N SER A 14 8.71 20.12 -24.96
CA SER A 14 8.20 19.35 -23.83
C SER A 14 8.40 17.85 -23.98
N MET A 15 9.27 17.27 -23.15
CA MET A 15 9.24 15.83 -22.86
C MET A 15 7.99 15.53 -22.04
N VAL A 16 6.85 15.43 -22.72
CA VAL A 16 5.72 14.67 -22.22
C VAL A 16 6.17 13.21 -22.27
N MET A 17 6.45 12.62 -21.11
CA MET A 17 6.66 11.18 -21.00
C MET A 17 5.41 10.50 -21.56
N SER A 18 5.50 9.96 -22.78
CA SER A 18 4.48 9.06 -23.30
C SER A 18 4.45 7.86 -22.36
N GLN A 19 3.42 7.77 -21.51
CA GLN A 19 3.12 6.53 -20.80
C GLN A 19 2.95 5.44 -21.85
N GLN A 20 3.95 4.58 -21.97
CA GLN A 20 3.94 3.51 -22.93
C GLN A 20 2.87 2.51 -22.45
N LYS A 21 1.79 2.36 -23.22
CA LYS A 21 0.67 1.47 -22.86
C LYS A 21 1.22 0.07 -22.49
N PRO A 22 0.71 -0.55 -21.40
CA PRO A 22 1.21 -1.83 -20.93
C PRO A 22 1.08 -2.89 -22.04
N LEU A 23 2.10 -3.72 -22.21
CA LEU A 23 2.10 -4.82 -23.17
C LEU A 23 1.65 -6.09 -22.46
N LEU A 24 0.50 -6.61 -22.89
CA LEU A 24 -0.06 -7.86 -22.40
C LEU A 24 0.22 -8.97 -23.40
N GLU A 25 1.00 -9.96 -22.98
CA GLU A 25 1.25 -11.18 -23.74
C GLU A 25 0.26 -12.26 -23.35
N LEU A 26 -0.63 -12.60 -24.27
CA LEU A 26 -1.58 -13.70 -24.12
C LEU A 26 -1.00 -14.98 -24.73
N TYR A 27 -0.62 -15.93 -23.89
CA TYR A 27 -0.22 -17.26 -24.31
C TYR A 27 -1.45 -18.14 -24.50
N VAL A 28 -1.72 -18.52 -25.75
CA VAL A 28 -2.86 -19.35 -26.16
C VAL A 28 -2.44 -20.75 -26.56
N LYS A 29 -3.32 -21.73 -26.37
CA LYS A 29 -3.05 -23.11 -26.76
C LYS A 29 -2.81 -23.19 -28.27
N ALA A 30 -1.69 -23.78 -28.69
CA ALA A 30 -1.38 -24.00 -30.09
C ALA A 30 -2.29 -25.05 -30.73
N SER A 31 -2.42 -25.01 -32.05
CA SER A 31 -3.13 -26.01 -32.85
C SER A 31 -2.46 -27.39 -32.71
N GLY A 32 -3.27 -28.45 -32.72
CA GLY A 32 -2.76 -29.83 -32.75
C GLY A 32 -2.05 -30.21 -34.06
N ILE A 33 -2.14 -29.35 -35.08
CA ILE A 33 -1.51 -29.56 -36.40
C ILE A 33 -0.15 -28.86 -36.47
N GLU A 34 -0.05 -27.63 -35.94
CA GLU A 34 1.16 -26.81 -36.04
C GLU A 34 1.31 -25.88 -34.82
N ASN A 35 2.49 -25.89 -34.21
CA ASN A 35 2.78 -25.16 -32.96
C ASN A 35 2.72 -23.62 -33.09
N ARG A 36 2.76 -23.09 -34.31
CA ARG A 36 2.70 -21.64 -34.60
C ARG A 36 1.27 -21.12 -34.85
N ARG A 37 0.30 -22.01 -34.97
CA ARG A 37 -1.11 -21.64 -35.20
C ARG A 37 -1.87 -21.63 -33.88
N ILE A 38 -2.81 -20.70 -33.75
CA ILE A 38 -3.75 -20.67 -32.63
C ILE A 38 -4.64 -21.92 -32.71
N GLY A 39 -4.80 -22.62 -31.60
CA GLY A 39 -5.63 -23.81 -31.50
C GLY A 39 -7.09 -23.48 -31.20
N ALA A 40 -7.99 -24.45 -31.41
CA ALA A 40 -9.44 -24.32 -31.22
C ALA A 40 -9.89 -24.29 -29.74
N CYS A 41 -9.11 -23.67 -28.85
CA CYS A 41 -9.44 -23.57 -27.43
C CYS A 41 -10.45 -22.45 -27.18
N LEU A 42 -11.68 -22.80 -26.77
CA LEU A 42 -12.75 -21.84 -26.51
C LEU A 42 -12.39 -20.82 -25.42
N PHE A 43 -11.69 -21.24 -24.37
CA PHE A 43 -11.21 -20.35 -23.31
C PHE A 43 -10.16 -19.35 -23.83
N CYS A 44 -9.26 -19.77 -24.73
CA CYS A 44 -8.29 -18.84 -25.33
C CYS A 44 -8.95 -17.81 -26.24
N GLN A 45 -10.05 -18.19 -26.91
CA GLN A 45 -10.83 -17.30 -27.76
C GLN A 45 -11.57 -16.24 -26.93
N GLU A 46 -12.18 -16.63 -25.81
CA GLU A 46 -12.90 -15.73 -24.90
C GLU A 46 -11.97 -14.64 -24.34
N PHE A 47 -10.82 -15.02 -23.78
CA PHE A 47 -9.83 -14.07 -23.24
C PHE A 47 -9.21 -13.17 -24.31
N TRP A 48 -9.03 -13.68 -25.53
CA TRP A 48 -8.59 -12.85 -26.65
C TRP A 48 -9.60 -11.75 -26.97
N MET A 49 -10.89 -12.07 -26.99
CA MET A 49 -11.94 -11.07 -27.25
C MET A 49 -11.99 -9.97 -26.19
N GLU A 50 -11.85 -10.34 -24.90
CA GLU A 50 -11.81 -9.37 -23.81
C GLU A 50 -10.59 -8.44 -23.91
N LEU A 51 -9.41 -9.00 -24.17
CA LEU A 51 -8.17 -8.23 -24.32
C LEU A 51 -8.18 -7.37 -25.59
N TYR A 52 -8.79 -7.85 -26.67
CA TYR A 52 -8.95 -7.11 -27.91
C TYR A 52 -9.87 -5.89 -27.71
N ALA A 53 -10.94 -6.03 -26.93
CA ALA A 53 -11.78 -4.89 -26.57
C ALA A 53 -11.00 -3.81 -25.81
N LEU A 54 -10.11 -4.20 -24.89
CA LEU A 54 -9.20 -3.28 -24.19
C LEU A 54 -8.14 -2.64 -25.10
N TYR A 55 -7.68 -3.38 -26.11
CA TYR A 55 -6.79 -2.88 -27.14
C TYR A 55 -7.46 -1.85 -28.05
N GLU A 56 -8.71 -2.09 -28.49
CA GLU A 56 -9.47 -1.19 -29.36
C GLU A 56 -9.73 0.18 -28.72
N ILE A 57 -10.07 0.21 -27.42
CA ILE A 57 -10.21 1.46 -26.66
C ILE A 57 -8.86 2.09 -26.30
N GLY A 58 -7.75 1.46 -26.72
CA GLY A 58 -6.41 1.99 -26.57
C GLY A 58 -5.88 1.98 -25.13
N VAL A 59 -6.38 1.10 -24.27
CA VAL A 59 -5.93 1.01 -22.87
C VAL A 59 -4.65 0.16 -22.75
N VAL A 60 -4.50 -0.86 -23.59
CA VAL A 60 -3.37 -1.81 -23.55
C VAL A 60 -2.83 -2.09 -24.95
N ARG A 61 -1.59 -2.59 -25.03
CA ARG A 61 -1.08 -3.31 -26.21
C ARG A 61 -1.19 -4.79 -25.94
N VAL A 62 -1.54 -5.60 -26.93
CA VAL A 62 -1.68 -7.05 -26.77
C VAL A 62 -0.83 -7.77 -27.79
N GLU A 63 -0.06 -8.77 -27.35
CA GLU A 63 0.66 -9.72 -28.19
C GLU A 63 0.14 -11.13 -27.90
N VAL A 64 -0.15 -11.92 -28.92
CA VAL A 64 -0.64 -13.29 -28.76
C VAL A 64 0.44 -14.29 -29.15
N LYS A 65 0.80 -15.19 -28.22
CA LYS A 65 1.83 -16.22 -28.43
C LYS A 65 1.21 -17.62 -28.33
N THR A 66 1.52 -18.50 -29.27
CA THR A 66 1.01 -19.88 -29.24
C THR A 66 1.94 -20.80 -28.44
N VAL A 67 1.38 -21.64 -27.57
CA VAL A 67 2.14 -22.57 -26.73
C VAL A 67 1.72 -24.02 -26.90
N ASN A 68 2.72 -24.89 -27.01
CA ASN A 68 2.50 -26.32 -26.91
C ASN A 68 2.59 -26.75 -25.43
N VAL A 69 1.43 -27.00 -24.84
CA VAL A 69 1.26 -27.39 -23.42
C VAL A 69 1.99 -28.69 -23.04
N ASN A 70 2.31 -29.53 -24.02
CA ASN A 70 3.03 -30.78 -23.80
C ASN A 70 4.55 -30.60 -23.84
N SER A 71 5.06 -29.45 -24.31
CA SER A 71 6.50 -29.20 -24.39
C SER A 71 7.13 -29.03 -23.01
N GLU A 72 8.33 -29.60 -22.83
CA GLU A 72 9.10 -29.46 -21.59
C GLU A 72 9.47 -27.99 -21.31
N ALA A 73 9.77 -27.23 -22.37
CA ALA A 73 10.07 -25.79 -22.26
C ALA A 73 8.90 -25.02 -21.64
N PHE A 74 7.66 -25.26 -22.10
CA PHE A 74 6.47 -24.63 -21.54
C PHE A 74 6.20 -25.07 -20.10
N LYS A 75 6.31 -26.37 -19.80
CA LYS A 75 6.11 -26.89 -18.44
C LYS A 75 7.10 -26.30 -17.44
N LYS A 76 8.34 -26.04 -17.88
CA LYS A 76 9.36 -25.37 -17.08
C LYS A 76 9.08 -23.88 -16.88
N SER A 77 8.66 -23.17 -17.94
CA SER A 77 8.39 -21.73 -17.89
C SER A 77 7.10 -21.34 -17.17
N PHE A 78 6.08 -22.21 -17.16
CA PHE A 78 4.74 -21.91 -16.61
C PHE A 78 4.26 -22.92 -15.57
N LEU A 79 5.16 -23.75 -15.02
CA LEU A 79 4.90 -24.72 -13.94
C LEU A 79 3.68 -25.63 -14.15
N GLY A 80 3.33 -25.92 -15.41
CA GLY A 80 2.19 -26.78 -15.76
C GLY A 80 0.83 -26.08 -15.81
N ALA A 81 0.77 -24.74 -15.75
CA ALA A 81 -0.45 -23.97 -15.97
C ALA A 81 -1.09 -24.27 -17.34
N GLN A 82 -2.42 -24.23 -17.41
CA GLN A 82 -3.16 -24.41 -18.66
C GLN A 82 -3.48 -23.04 -19.28
N PRO A 83 -3.25 -22.84 -20.60
CA PRO A 83 -3.68 -21.65 -21.32
C PRO A 83 -5.21 -21.40 -21.25
N PRO A 84 -5.68 -20.15 -21.35
CA PRO A 84 -4.90 -18.92 -21.61
C PRO A 84 -4.07 -18.44 -20.41
N ILE A 85 -2.83 -17.98 -20.66
CA ILE A 85 -1.97 -17.36 -19.64
C ILE A 85 -1.69 -15.93 -20.08
N LEU A 86 -2.00 -14.95 -19.23
CA LEU A 86 -1.70 -13.55 -19.47
C LEU A 86 -0.42 -13.16 -18.72
N VAL A 87 0.55 -12.62 -19.43
CA VAL A 87 1.78 -12.07 -18.86
C VAL A 87 1.85 -10.60 -19.22
N GLU A 88 1.97 -9.73 -18.22
CA GLU A 88 2.27 -8.32 -18.47
C GLU A 88 3.79 -8.13 -18.57
N GLU A 89 4.28 -7.70 -19.74
CA GLU A 89 5.65 -7.23 -19.88
C GLU A 89 5.77 -5.81 -19.30
N SER A 90 5.86 -5.73 -17.98
CA SER A 90 6.39 -4.54 -17.31
C SER A 90 7.88 -4.78 -17.06
N LYS A 91 8.70 -3.81 -17.48
CA LYS A 91 10.12 -3.70 -17.08
C LYS A 91 10.17 -3.38 -15.58
N HIS A 92 9.79 -4.34 -14.73
CA HIS A 92 9.95 -4.19 -13.29
C HIS A 92 11.43 -4.25 -12.96
N THR A 93 11.89 -3.36 -12.08
CA THR A 93 13.31 -3.26 -11.75
C THR A 93 13.80 -4.30 -10.75
N GLY A 94 12.88 -5.08 -10.16
CA GLY A 94 13.23 -6.19 -9.29
C GLY A 94 12.01 -6.87 -8.66
N ASP A 95 12.24 -8.10 -8.22
CA ASP A 95 11.32 -8.87 -7.39
C ASP A 95 11.78 -8.75 -5.93
N LEU A 96 10.92 -8.13 -5.11
CA LEU A 96 11.18 -7.91 -3.70
C LEU A 96 10.33 -8.84 -2.85
N GLY A 97 10.99 -9.70 -2.08
CA GLY A 97 10.36 -10.48 -1.03
C GLY A 97 10.48 -9.74 0.31
N CYS A 98 9.37 -9.46 0.98
CA CYS A 98 9.35 -8.87 2.32
C CYS A 98 8.86 -9.89 3.34
N ASN A 99 9.73 -10.28 4.29
CA ASN A 99 9.35 -11.15 5.39
C ASN A 99 8.80 -10.32 6.55
N GLN A 100 7.55 -10.57 6.91
CA GLN A 100 6.81 -9.91 7.97
C GLN A 100 6.69 -10.81 9.19
N ARG A 101 6.74 -10.21 10.38
CA ARG A 101 6.48 -10.97 11.61
C ARG A 101 5.05 -11.50 11.57
N ALA A 102 4.88 -12.81 11.74
CA ALA A 102 3.56 -13.40 11.85
C ALA A 102 2.87 -13.02 13.17
N SER A 103 1.55 -13.16 13.21
CA SER A 103 0.78 -13.04 14.43
C SER A 103 1.22 -14.08 15.47
N GLY A 104 1.24 -13.66 16.74
CA GLY A 104 1.46 -14.55 17.88
C GLY A 104 0.27 -15.47 18.20
N ILE A 105 -0.91 -15.23 17.58
CA ILE A 105 -2.08 -16.08 17.69
C ILE A 105 -2.06 -17.16 16.59
N GLU A 106 -1.87 -16.75 15.34
CA GLU A 106 -1.88 -17.65 14.18
C GLU A 106 -0.76 -17.30 13.20
N ASN A 107 0.16 -18.23 12.99
CA ASN A 107 1.38 -18.02 12.19
C ASN A 107 1.16 -17.66 10.70
N ARG A 108 -0.08 -17.79 10.20
CA ARG A 108 -0.47 -17.43 8.82
C ARG A 108 -0.97 -15.99 8.71
N ARG A 109 -1.28 -15.33 9.82
CA ARG A 109 -1.74 -13.94 9.84
C ARG A 109 -0.56 -13.00 9.99
N ILE A 110 -0.70 -11.81 9.42
CA ILE A 110 0.23 -10.70 9.59
C ILE A 110 0.20 -10.22 11.05
N GLY A 111 1.38 -10.06 11.65
CA GLY A 111 1.55 -9.56 13.01
C GLY A 111 1.59 -8.04 13.06
N ALA A 112 1.44 -7.48 14.27
CA ALA A 112 1.37 -6.04 14.49
C ALA A 112 2.74 -5.37 14.74
N CYS A 113 3.76 -5.74 13.96
CA CYS A 113 5.03 -5.01 14.01
C CYS A 113 4.89 -3.69 13.23
N LEU A 114 5.21 -2.56 13.86
CA LEU A 114 5.07 -1.25 13.21
C LEU A 114 6.02 -1.07 12.01
N PHE A 115 7.29 -1.44 12.17
CA PHE A 115 8.28 -1.36 11.07
C PHE A 115 7.91 -2.28 9.89
N CYS A 116 7.31 -3.43 10.18
CA CYS A 116 6.77 -4.33 9.17
C CYS A 116 5.70 -3.64 8.32
N GLN A 117 4.75 -2.97 8.97
CA GLN A 117 3.67 -2.26 8.28
C GLN A 117 4.20 -1.03 7.52
N GLU A 118 5.12 -0.29 8.13
CA GLU A 118 5.79 0.90 7.55
C GLU A 118 6.44 0.58 6.19
N PHE A 119 7.37 -0.38 6.15
CA PHE A 119 8.01 -0.76 4.89
C PHE A 119 7.07 -1.47 3.92
N TRP A 120 6.02 -2.15 4.39
CA TRP A 120 5.02 -2.69 3.47
C TRP A 120 4.26 -1.56 2.79
N MET A 121 3.84 -0.53 3.51
CA MET A 121 3.14 0.61 2.91
C MET A 121 4.02 1.30 1.86
N GLU A 122 5.30 1.47 2.14
CA GLU A 122 6.27 2.02 1.19
C GLU A 122 6.45 1.13 -0.05
N LEU A 123 6.65 -0.18 0.14
CA LEU A 123 6.76 -1.13 -0.96
C LEU A 123 5.47 -1.22 -1.77
N TYR A 124 4.31 -1.11 -1.13
CA TYR A 124 3.01 -1.08 -1.78
C TYR A 124 2.87 0.16 -2.67
N ALA A 125 3.33 1.32 -2.20
CA ALA A 125 3.32 2.55 -2.99
C ALA A 125 4.15 2.40 -4.29
N LEU A 126 5.26 1.66 -4.24
CA LEU A 126 6.06 1.35 -5.42
C LEU A 126 5.42 0.24 -6.30
N TYR A 127 4.75 -0.73 -5.68
CA TYR A 127 4.02 -1.79 -6.37
C TYR A 127 2.82 -1.24 -7.16
N GLU A 128 2.02 -0.36 -6.57
CA GLU A 128 0.79 0.19 -7.15
C GLU A 128 1.05 0.93 -8.48
N ILE A 129 2.22 1.54 -8.62
CA ILE A 129 2.65 2.25 -9.83
C ILE A 129 3.53 1.39 -10.76
N GLY A 130 3.70 0.10 -10.46
CA GLY A 130 4.43 -0.86 -11.29
C GLY A 130 5.96 -0.74 -11.25
N VAL A 131 6.55 -0.10 -10.24
CA VAL A 131 8.02 0.06 -10.13
C VAL A 131 8.69 -1.25 -9.73
N VAL A 132 8.08 -1.99 -8.80
CA VAL A 132 8.56 -3.30 -8.31
C VAL A 132 7.43 -4.32 -8.20
N ARG A 133 7.78 -5.61 -8.26
CA ARG A 133 6.90 -6.67 -7.78
C ARG A 133 7.22 -6.96 -6.32
N VAL A 134 6.18 -7.12 -5.51
CA VAL A 134 6.31 -7.32 -4.07
C VAL A 134 5.60 -8.60 -3.66
N GLU A 135 6.34 -9.52 -3.04
CA GLU A 135 5.80 -10.70 -2.39
C GLU A 135 5.96 -10.57 -0.87
N VAL A 136 4.90 -10.79 -0.10
CA VAL A 136 4.93 -10.67 1.36
C VAL A 136 4.75 -12.03 2.02
N LYS A 137 5.70 -12.41 2.89
CA LYS A 137 5.71 -13.70 3.58
C LYS A 137 5.65 -13.49 5.10
N THR A 138 4.65 -14.09 5.76
CA THR A 138 4.60 -14.10 7.22
C THR A 138 5.50 -15.17 7.80
N VAL A 139 6.35 -14.82 8.76
CA VAL A 139 7.30 -15.74 9.38
C VAL A 139 7.09 -15.88 10.88
N ASN A 140 7.11 -17.11 11.37
CA ASN A 140 7.21 -17.39 12.80
C ASN A 140 8.68 -17.25 13.23
N VAL A 141 8.99 -16.13 13.89
CA VAL A 141 10.34 -15.78 14.38
C VAL A 141 10.93 -16.80 15.38
N ASN A 142 10.08 -17.62 16.00
CA ASN A 142 10.52 -18.66 16.93
C ASN A 142 10.94 -19.96 16.23
N SER A 143 10.59 -20.15 14.95
CA SER A 143 10.91 -21.36 14.20
C SER A 143 12.42 -21.52 13.98
N GLU A 144 12.91 -22.76 14.09
CA GLU A 144 14.34 -23.05 13.87
C GLU A 144 14.77 -22.78 12.43
N ALA A 145 13.89 -23.06 11.46
CA ALA A 145 14.16 -22.82 10.05
C ALA A 145 14.45 -21.33 9.79
N PHE A 146 13.59 -20.43 10.29
CA PHE A 146 13.78 -19.00 10.14
C PHE A 146 15.07 -18.51 10.80
N LYS A 147 15.33 -18.93 12.05
CA LYS A 147 16.54 -18.57 12.78
C LYS A 147 17.81 -18.99 12.05
N LYS A 148 17.82 -20.16 11.42
CA LYS A 148 18.94 -20.64 10.61
C LYS A 148 19.10 -19.85 9.32
N SER A 149 18.02 -19.58 8.60
CA SER A 149 18.04 -18.87 7.31
C SER A 149 18.50 -17.42 7.42
N PHE A 150 18.16 -16.73 8.51
CA PHE A 150 18.46 -15.30 8.68
C PHE A 150 19.38 -15.00 9.87
N LEU A 151 20.10 -16.01 10.38
CA LEU A 151 21.09 -15.88 11.46
C LEU A 151 20.56 -15.14 12.71
N GLY A 152 19.27 -15.31 13.01
CA GLY A 152 18.61 -14.67 14.15
C GLY A 152 18.11 -13.24 13.93
N ALA A 153 18.26 -12.68 12.71
CA ALA A 153 17.67 -11.39 12.35
C ALA A 153 16.15 -11.40 12.56
N GLN A 154 15.59 -10.25 12.94
CA GLN A 154 14.16 -10.08 13.18
C GLN A 154 13.51 -9.38 11.99
N PRO A 155 12.25 -9.71 11.65
CA PRO A 155 11.47 -8.94 10.69
C PRO A 155 11.34 -7.47 11.10
N PRO A 156 11.24 -6.53 10.12
CA PRO A 156 11.16 -6.77 8.68
C PRO A 156 12.50 -7.19 8.04
N ILE A 157 12.44 -8.08 7.04
CA ILE A 157 13.60 -8.49 6.24
C ILE A 157 13.23 -8.38 4.76
N LEU A 158 14.01 -7.63 3.98
CA LEU A 158 13.82 -7.48 2.55
C LEU A 158 14.81 -8.37 1.79
N VAL A 159 14.32 -9.12 0.82
CA VAL A 159 15.10 -9.99 -0.06
C VAL A 159 14.89 -9.51 -1.49
N GLU A 160 15.99 -9.23 -2.20
CA GLU A 160 15.96 -8.88 -3.62
C GLU A 160 16.69 -9.99 -4.39
N GLU A 161 15.92 -10.98 -4.85
CA GLU A 161 16.47 -12.20 -5.47
C GLU A 161 17.24 -11.89 -6.74
N SER A 162 16.77 -10.91 -7.53
CA SER A 162 17.44 -10.47 -8.77
C SER A 162 18.86 -9.95 -8.53
N LYS A 163 19.15 -9.43 -7.33
CA LYS A 163 20.48 -8.93 -6.93
C LYS A 163 21.19 -9.85 -5.94
N ASN A 164 20.59 -10.99 -5.60
CA ASN A 164 21.06 -11.90 -4.55
C ASN A 164 21.39 -11.13 -3.26
N ALA A 165 20.55 -10.15 -2.90
CA ALA A 165 20.73 -9.28 -1.76
C ALA A 165 19.69 -9.56 -0.67
N THR A 166 20.09 -9.48 0.60
CA THR A 166 19.20 -9.61 1.75
C THR A 166 19.52 -8.48 2.72
N TYR A 167 18.52 -7.67 3.02
CA TYR A 167 18.59 -6.51 3.90
C TYR A 167 17.87 -6.84 5.20
N THR A 168 18.62 -6.84 6.31
CA THR A 168 18.11 -7.23 7.63
C THR A 168 18.10 -6.09 8.65
N ASP A 169 18.79 -4.98 8.35
CA ASP A 169 18.74 -3.75 9.15
C ASP A 169 17.72 -2.78 8.55
N ASN A 170 16.91 -2.16 9.39
CA ASN A 170 15.87 -1.22 8.96
C ASN A 170 16.43 -0.08 8.09
N ARG A 171 17.65 0.42 8.36
CA ARG A 171 18.25 1.50 7.57
C ARG A 171 18.68 1.03 6.19
N GLU A 172 19.06 -0.24 6.04
CA GLU A 172 19.38 -0.82 4.75
C GLU A 172 18.12 -1.03 3.90
N ILE A 173 17.02 -1.47 4.54
CA ILE A 173 15.71 -1.61 3.90
C ILE A 173 15.21 -0.24 3.42
N GLU A 174 15.14 0.75 4.31
CA GLU A 174 14.75 2.12 3.99
C GLU A 174 15.65 2.71 2.89
N GLY A 175 16.97 2.55 3.01
CA GLY A 175 17.92 3.00 1.99
C GLY A 175 17.65 2.39 0.62
N ARG A 176 17.31 1.09 0.55
CA ARG A 176 16.98 0.44 -0.72
C ARG A 176 15.68 0.99 -1.33
N ILE A 177 14.63 1.16 -0.52
CA ILE A 177 13.34 1.70 -0.95
C ILE A 177 13.51 3.16 -1.39
N PHE A 178 14.26 3.97 -0.63
CA PHE A 178 14.63 5.35 -0.99
C PHE A 178 15.31 5.42 -2.35
N HIS A 179 16.28 4.54 -2.62
CA HIS A 179 16.94 4.51 -3.92
C HIS A 179 15.97 4.19 -5.06
N LEU A 180 15.04 3.26 -4.88
CA LEU A 180 13.99 2.96 -5.87
C LEU A 180 13.06 4.16 -6.08
N ALA A 181 12.55 4.74 -5.00
CA ALA A 181 11.67 5.91 -5.07
C ALA A 181 12.35 7.06 -5.82
N LYS A 182 13.63 7.32 -5.53
CA LYS A 182 14.41 8.37 -6.20
C LYS A 182 14.68 8.07 -7.67
N GLU A 183 15.03 6.82 -8.00
CA GLU A 183 15.28 6.38 -9.37
C GLU A 183 14.03 6.57 -10.25
N PHE A 184 12.85 6.30 -9.69
CA PHE A 184 11.56 6.38 -10.37
C PHE A 184 10.77 7.68 -10.09
N GLN A 185 11.40 8.67 -9.46
CA GLN A 185 10.81 9.99 -9.16
C GLN A 185 9.49 9.91 -8.38
N VAL A 186 9.38 8.94 -7.48
CA VAL A 186 8.25 8.76 -6.57
C VAL A 186 8.47 9.65 -5.34
N PRO A 187 7.54 10.56 -5.01
CA PRO A 187 7.68 11.47 -3.87
C PRO A 187 7.32 10.79 -2.55
N LEU A 188 8.01 9.68 -2.23
CA LEU A 188 7.75 8.85 -1.05
C LEU A 188 8.60 9.27 0.15
N PHE A 189 9.75 9.92 -0.06
CA PHE A 189 10.65 10.33 1.02
C PHE A 189 10.91 11.83 0.97
N GLU A 190 10.68 12.50 2.10
CA GLU A 190 10.79 13.94 2.26
C GLU A 190 11.54 14.30 3.54
N LYS A 191 11.96 15.56 3.69
CA LYS A 191 12.61 16.02 4.92
C LYS A 191 11.74 17.00 5.67
N ASP A 192 11.15 16.55 6.76
CA ASP A 192 10.33 17.36 7.64
C ASP A 192 10.58 17.05 9.13
N GLN A 193 11.45 17.85 9.73
CA GLN A 193 11.80 17.71 11.14
C GLN A 193 10.61 18.00 12.09
N SER A 194 9.60 18.74 11.64
CA SER A 194 8.39 18.98 12.44
C SER A 194 7.54 17.72 12.52
N ALA A 195 7.36 17.04 11.38
CA ALA A 195 6.66 15.76 11.32
C ALA A 195 7.36 14.69 12.17
N GLU A 196 8.66 14.49 11.95
CA GLU A 196 9.49 13.50 12.67
C GLU A 196 9.37 13.65 14.20
N LYS A 197 9.59 14.87 14.72
CA LYS A 197 9.50 15.15 16.17
C LYS A 197 8.12 14.89 16.74
N ARG A 198 7.05 15.18 15.99
CA ARG A 198 5.67 14.97 16.44
C ARG A 198 5.32 13.49 16.49
N ILE A 199 5.72 12.70 15.49
CA ILE A 199 5.48 11.26 15.45
C ILE A 199 6.24 10.57 16.59
N GLU A 200 7.52 10.90 16.78
CA GLU A 200 8.34 10.36 17.88
C GLU A 200 7.73 10.69 19.25
N SER A 201 7.38 11.97 19.47
CA SER A 201 6.82 12.44 20.73
C SER A 201 5.46 11.81 21.02
N LEU A 202 4.59 11.68 20.01
CA LEU A 202 3.28 11.04 20.12
C LEU A 202 3.43 9.59 20.60
N TYR A 203 4.22 8.78 19.90
CA TYR A 203 4.33 7.36 20.21
C TYR A 203 5.07 7.11 21.53
N ARG A 204 6.04 7.96 21.88
CA ARG A 204 6.67 7.95 23.20
C ARG A 204 5.67 8.18 24.33
N ASN A 205 4.83 9.22 24.23
CA ASN A 205 3.83 9.53 25.25
C ASN A 205 2.74 8.45 25.33
N PHE A 206 2.35 7.85 24.20
CA PHE A 206 1.46 6.70 24.20
C PHE A 206 2.03 5.51 24.98
N LYS A 207 3.29 5.14 24.75
CA LYS A 207 3.94 4.04 25.50
C LYS A 207 4.00 4.31 27.00
N VAL A 208 4.24 5.57 27.40
CA VAL A 208 4.20 5.98 28.81
C VAL A 208 2.80 5.82 29.38
N PHE A 209 1.76 6.31 28.70
CA PHE A 209 0.37 6.15 29.15
C PHE A 209 -0.03 4.67 29.22
N LEU A 210 0.24 3.89 28.17
CA LEU A 210 -0.01 2.45 28.10
C LEU A 210 0.54 1.71 29.32
N ARG A 211 1.82 1.91 29.65
CA ARG A 211 2.44 1.27 30.82
C ARG A 211 1.82 1.75 32.13
N THR A 212 1.80 3.07 32.35
CA THR A 212 1.31 3.65 33.61
C THR A 212 -0.15 3.29 33.92
N LYS A 213 -1.00 3.20 32.88
CA LYS A 213 -2.40 2.81 32.98
C LYS A 213 -2.57 1.31 33.20
N THR A 214 -1.84 0.48 32.45
CA THR A 214 -1.90 -0.98 32.59
C THR A 214 -1.42 -1.42 33.97
N ASP A 215 -0.33 -0.83 34.47
CA ASP A 215 0.18 -1.14 35.82
C ASP A 215 -0.82 -0.78 36.91
N TYR A 216 -1.53 0.35 36.75
CA TYR A 216 -2.58 0.78 37.67
C TYR A 216 -3.83 -0.11 37.64
N ASP A 217 -4.20 -0.61 36.46
CA ASP A 217 -5.38 -1.47 36.28
C ASP A 217 -5.09 -2.96 36.45
N LYS A 218 -3.85 -3.36 36.71
CA LYS A 218 -3.39 -4.77 36.72
C LYS A 218 -4.23 -5.71 37.60
N GLU A 219 -4.73 -5.22 38.73
CA GLU A 219 -5.54 -5.99 39.69
C GLU A 219 -7.05 -5.75 39.54
N LYS A 220 -7.46 -4.91 38.59
CA LYS A 220 -8.86 -4.54 38.36
C LYS A 220 -9.48 -5.45 37.31
N ARG A 221 -10.76 -5.79 37.52
CA ARG A 221 -11.53 -6.62 36.58
C ARG A 221 -11.88 -5.90 35.27
N ALA A 222 -11.92 -4.58 35.30
CA ALA A 222 -12.25 -3.73 34.15
C ALA A 222 -11.31 -2.52 34.11
N PRO A 223 -11.03 -1.95 32.92
CA PRO A 223 -10.23 -0.75 32.78
C PRO A 223 -10.87 0.42 33.52
N THR A 224 -10.09 1.17 34.28
CA THR A 224 -10.60 2.37 34.94
C THR A 224 -10.92 3.45 33.89
N PRO A 225 -12.12 4.07 33.91
CA PRO A 225 -12.44 5.19 33.02
C PRO A 225 -11.45 6.34 33.17
N VAL A 226 -11.12 7.01 32.07
CA VAL A 226 -10.09 8.07 32.03
C VAL A 226 -10.40 9.22 33.00
N GLU A 227 -11.68 9.55 33.15
CA GLU A 227 -12.18 10.65 33.99
C GLU A 227 -11.94 10.40 35.48
N SER A 228 -11.76 9.12 35.86
CA SER A 228 -11.56 8.67 37.24
C SER A 228 -10.10 8.32 37.54
N LEU A 229 -9.17 8.67 36.64
CA LEU A 229 -7.76 8.34 36.83
C LEU A 229 -7.09 9.17 37.93
N PRO A 230 -6.16 8.58 38.69
CA PRO A 230 -5.33 9.33 39.61
C PRO A 230 -4.44 10.35 38.87
N PRO A 231 -3.90 11.37 39.57
CA PRO A 231 -3.14 12.46 38.96
C PRO A 231 -1.99 12.01 38.05
N GLN A 232 -1.29 10.93 38.39
CA GLN A 232 -0.15 10.44 37.60
C GLN A 232 -0.57 9.87 36.23
N GLN A 233 -1.58 9.00 36.20
CA GLN A 233 -2.11 8.39 34.97
C GLN A 233 -2.90 9.42 34.15
N ALA A 234 -3.62 10.31 34.81
CA ALA A 234 -4.28 11.44 34.15
C ALA A 234 -3.26 12.37 33.48
N ALA A 235 -2.12 12.64 34.12
CA ALA A 235 -1.06 13.46 33.53
C ALA A 235 -0.41 12.80 32.29
N SER A 236 -0.18 11.48 32.29
CA SER A 236 0.34 10.79 31.11
C SER A 236 -0.69 10.72 29.97
N TYR A 237 -1.98 10.55 30.29
CA TYR A 237 -3.06 10.67 29.31
C TYR A 237 -3.14 12.08 28.70
N ASN A 238 -3.12 13.12 29.53
CA ASN A 238 -3.21 14.51 29.07
C ASN A 238 -2.06 14.87 28.13
N LYS A 239 -0.84 14.38 28.41
CA LYS A 239 0.31 14.55 27.49
C LYS A 239 0.11 13.84 26.16
N LEU A 240 -0.50 12.65 26.16
CA LEU A 240 -0.85 11.95 24.92
C LEU A 240 -1.88 12.76 24.11
N VAL A 241 -2.93 13.26 24.76
CA VAL A 241 -3.95 14.11 24.11
C VAL A 241 -3.35 15.40 23.57
N GLU A 242 -2.40 16.01 24.29
CA GLU A 242 -1.64 17.16 23.80
C GLU A 242 -0.89 16.83 22.50
N GLN A 243 -0.22 15.67 22.42
CA GLN A 243 0.47 15.26 21.19
C GLN A 243 -0.51 14.99 20.03
N LEU A 244 -1.68 14.38 20.29
CA LEU A 244 -2.72 14.19 19.28
C LEU A 244 -3.26 15.54 18.78
N THR A 245 -3.50 16.48 19.69
CA THR A 245 -3.95 17.85 19.38
C THR A 245 -2.91 18.60 18.54
N ASN A 246 -1.63 18.42 18.84
CA ASN A 246 -0.53 18.99 18.08
C ASN A 246 -0.49 18.50 16.63
N ILE A 247 -0.88 17.24 16.37
CA ILE A 247 -0.97 16.71 14.99
C ILE A 247 -2.24 17.18 14.31
N ASP A 248 -3.37 17.22 15.01
CA ASP A 248 -4.62 17.79 14.49
C ASP A 248 -4.43 19.24 14.01
N GLN A 249 -3.75 20.07 14.81
CA GLN A 249 -3.39 21.43 14.43
C GLN A 249 -2.48 21.49 13.20
N LEU A 250 -1.47 20.62 13.12
CA LEU A 250 -0.59 20.55 11.94
C LEU A 250 -1.38 20.21 10.67
N LEU A 251 -2.26 19.22 10.74
CA LEU A 251 -3.12 18.81 9.62
C LEU A 251 -4.08 19.93 9.21
N ARG A 252 -4.63 20.66 10.18
CA ARG A 252 -5.46 21.84 9.92
C ARG A 252 -4.69 22.95 9.21
N GLU A 253 -3.50 23.28 9.71
CA GLU A 253 -2.63 24.32 9.14
C GLU A 253 -2.21 23.99 7.71
N ARG A 254 -1.88 22.72 7.43
CA ARG A 254 -1.46 22.26 6.10
C ARG A 254 -2.63 22.09 5.13
N SER A 255 -3.82 21.77 5.64
CA SER A 255 -5.01 21.50 4.82
C SER A 255 -4.74 20.47 3.70
N SER A 256 -3.91 19.47 4.00
CA SER A 256 -3.44 18.43 3.08
C SER A 256 -4.19 17.10 3.31
N ARG A 257 -4.16 16.21 2.31
CA ARG A 257 -4.76 14.86 2.40
C ARG A 257 -3.95 13.95 3.33
N TYR A 258 -2.64 13.95 3.11
CA TYR A 258 -1.62 13.24 3.88
C TYR A 258 -0.85 14.23 4.76
N LEU A 259 0.09 13.76 5.58
CA LEU A 259 0.73 14.59 6.61
C LEU A 259 1.54 15.75 6.02
N LEU A 260 2.19 15.55 4.87
CA LEU A 260 3.01 16.56 4.20
C LEU A 260 2.34 17.18 2.97
N GLY A 261 1.37 16.51 2.35
CA GLY A 261 0.81 16.98 1.09
C GLY A 261 -0.31 16.12 0.51
N ALA A 262 -0.40 16.11 -0.82
CA ALA A 262 -1.43 15.35 -1.56
C ALA A 262 -1.04 13.89 -1.81
N SER A 263 0.25 13.56 -1.72
CA SER A 263 0.81 12.21 -1.89
C SER A 263 1.25 11.64 -0.54
N MET A 264 1.22 10.32 -0.43
CA MET A 264 1.70 9.58 0.74
C MET A 264 3.22 9.59 0.79
N THR A 265 3.79 9.80 1.98
CA THR A 265 5.23 9.73 2.24
C THR A 265 5.54 8.70 3.36
N GLU A 266 6.82 8.47 3.65
CA GLU A 266 7.32 7.66 4.76
C GLU A 266 6.71 8.06 6.11
N TYR A 267 6.47 9.36 6.33
CA TYR A 267 5.85 9.83 7.56
C TYR A 267 4.41 9.35 7.73
N ASP A 268 3.66 9.16 6.64
CA ASP A 268 2.33 8.57 6.70
C ASP A 268 2.41 7.07 6.99
N CYS A 269 3.38 6.39 6.37
CA CYS A 269 3.71 4.98 6.61
C CYS A 269 4.13 4.74 8.07
N GLU A 270 4.71 5.75 8.73
CA GLU A 270 5.04 5.72 10.14
C GLU A 270 3.82 6.02 11.04
N LEU A 271 3.10 7.11 10.75
CA LEU A 271 2.08 7.67 11.63
C LEU A 271 0.74 6.90 11.59
N MET A 272 0.28 6.47 10.41
CA MET A 272 -1.01 5.78 10.27
C MET A 272 -1.07 4.48 11.07
N PRO A 273 -0.07 3.57 10.99
CA PRO A 273 -0.03 2.37 11.83
C PRO A 273 -0.07 2.69 13.33
N ARG A 274 0.71 3.70 13.76
CA ARG A 274 0.76 4.13 15.16
C ARG A 274 -0.60 4.65 15.64
N LEU A 275 -1.27 5.50 14.87
CA LEU A 275 -2.62 6.00 15.19
C LEU A 275 -3.63 4.86 15.29
N HIS A 276 -3.61 3.91 14.36
CA HIS A 276 -4.54 2.79 14.40
C HIS A 276 -4.28 1.88 15.61
N HIS A 277 -3.01 1.56 15.91
CA HIS A 277 -2.66 0.82 17.12
C HIS A 277 -3.13 1.52 18.40
N MET A 278 -2.90 2.84 18.50
CA MET A 278 -3.34 3.64 19.64
C MET A 278 -4.86 3.60 19.81
N ARG A 279 -5.61 3.63 18.72
CA ARG A 279 -7.06 3.52 18.73
C ARG A 279 -7.53 2.14 19.22
N ILE A 280 -7.04 1.06 18.62
CA ILE A 280 -7.46 -0.30 18.97
C ILE A 280 -7.11 -0.62 20.44
N VAL A 281 -5.87 -0.33 20.85
CA VAL A 281 -5.41 -0.52 22.22
C VAL A 281 -6.14 0.43 23.18
N GLY A 282 -6.37 1.67 22.76
CA GLY A 282 -7.13 2.67 23.51
C GLY A 282 -8.50 2.13 23.91
N GLN A 283 -9.28 1.71 22.91
CA GLN A 283 -10.66 1.27 23.10
C GLN A 283 -10.75 -0.03 23.90
N ARG A 284 -9.83 -0.97 23.66
CA ARG A 284 -9.95 -2.37 24.14
C ARG A 284 -9.16 -2.68 25.40
N LEU A 285 -8.09 -1.93 25.70
CA LEU A 285 -7.24 -2.14 26.87
C LEU A 285 -7.22 -0.95 27.82
N LEU A 286 -7.27 0.28 27.31
CA LEU A 286 -7.03 1.48 28.12
C LEU A 286 -8.31 2.22 28.52
N GLY A 287 -9.43 1.97 27.84
CA GLY A 287 -10.72 2.59 28.12
C GLY A 287 -10.83 4.02 27.60
N PHE A 288 -10.20 4.35 26.47
CA PHE A 288 -10.32 5.66 25.81
C PHE A 288 -10.38 5.52 24.28
N ASP A 289 -10.81 6.56 23.58
CA ASP A 289 -10.67 6.69 22.14
C ASP A 289 -9.97 8.01 21.80
N ILE A 290 -9.45 8.15 20.57
CA ILE A 290 -8.94 9.43 20.09
C ILE A 290 -10.05 10.49 20.26
N PRO A 291 -9.80 11.63 20.92
CA PRO A 291 -10.85 12.60 21.19
C PRO A 291 -11.60 13.02 19.92
N HIS A 292 -12.93 12.92 19.93
CA HIS A 292 -13.79 13.12 18.75
C HIS A 292 -13.71 14.55 18.19
N ASN A 293 -13.35 15.52 19.01
CA ASN A 293 -13.20 16.91 18.60
C ASN A 293 -11.96 17.16 17.70
N LEU A 294 -11.03 16.20 17.58
CA LEU A 294 -9.85 16.30 16.72
C LEU A 294 -10.20 15.94 15.26
N THR A 295 -11.01 16.79 14.63
CA THR A 295 -11.66 16.49 13.35
C THR A 295 -10.65 16.30 12.20
N TYR A 296 -9.58 17.08 12.16
CA TYR A 296 -8.58 16.97 11.08
C TYR A 296 -7.75 15.70 11.24
N LEU A 297 -7.42 15.32 12.48
CA LEU A 297 -6.80 14.03 12.77
C LEU A 297 -7.71 12.86 12.40
N TRP A 298 -9.00 12.93 12.73
CA TRP A 298 -9.96 11.89 12.33
C TRP A 298 -10.16 11.83 10.82
N ASN A 299 -10.13 12.96 10.12
CA ASN A 299 -10.12 12.97 8.65
C ASN A 299 -8.87 12.29 8.09
N TYR A 300 -7.71 12.49 8.72
CA TYR A 300 -6.47 11.79 8.36
C TYR A 300 -6.54 10.27 8.65
N VAL A 301 -7.18 9.86 9.75
CA VAL A 301 -7.47 8.45 10.04
C VAL A 301 -8.45 7.86 8.99
N LEU A 302 -9.45 8.64 8.55
CA LEU A 302 -10.32 8.26 7.43
C LEU A 302 -9.54 8.12 6.12
N THR A 303 -8.58 9.01 5.85
CA THR A 303 -7.66 8.87 4.72
C THR A 303 -6.92 7.54 4.79
N ALA A 304 -6.35 7.17 5.95
CA ALA A 304 -5.67 5.89 6.13
C ALA A 304 -6.59 4.69 5.78
N TYR A 305 -7.84 4.71 6.23
CA TYR A 305 -8.82 3.65 5.93
C TYR A 305 -9.33 3.65 4.48
N ARG A 306 -8.89 4.60 3.66
CA ARG A 306 -9.13 4.65 2.20
C ARG A 306 -7.85 4.44 1.38
N THR A 307 -6.68 4.37 2.03
CA THR A 307 -5.40 4.16 1.36
C THR A 307 -5.12 2.66 1.25
N ALA A 308 -5.01 2.14 0.03
CA ALA A 308 -4.80 0.71 -0.23
C ALA A 308 -3.56 0.16 0.49
N ALA A 309 -2.43 0.88 0.44
CA ALA A 309 -1.20 0.52 1.14
C ALA A 309 -1.43 0.25 2.64
N PHE A 310 -2.25 1.08 3.31
CA PHE A 310 -2.61 0.88 4.71
C PHE A 310 -3.56 -0.32 4.89
N ILE A 311 -4.61 -0.43 4.08
CA ILE A 311 -5.63 -1.49 4.20
C ILE A 311 -5.02 -2.89 4.06
N GLU A 312 -4.16 -3.06 3.05
CA GLU A 312 -3.50 -4.34 2.73
C GLU A 312 -2.49 -4.74 3.80
N SER A 313 -1.74 -3.78 4.33
CA SER A 313 -0.71 -4.02 5.34
C SER A 313 -1.23 -4.07 6.79
N CYS A 314 -2.45 -3.59 7.05
CA CYS A 314 -2.99 -3.49 8.40
C CYS A 314 -3.28 -4.87 9.01
N PRO A 315 -2.78 -5.18 10.21
CA PRO A 315 -3.12 -6.41 10.92
C PRO A 315 -4.58 -6.39 11.42
N ALA A 316 -5.08 -7.55 11.87
CA ALA A 316 -6.37 -7.62 12.54
C ALA A 316 -6.30 -7.03 13.97
N ASP A 317 -7.43 -6.52 14.46
CA ASP A 317 -7.55 -5.91 15.79
C ASP A 317 -7.03 -6.86 16.89
N GLN A 318 -7.35 -8.15 16.77
CA GLN A 318 -6.95 -9.19 17.72
C GLN A 318 -5.43 -9.39 17.74
N ASP A 319 -4.76 -9.25 16.59
CA ASP A 319 -3.32 -9.40 16.46
C ASP A 319 -2.58 -8.19 17.03
N ILE A 320 -3.15 -6.99 16.87
CA ILE A 320 -2.68 -5.76 17.55
C ILE A 320 -2.78 -5.94 19.06
N LEU A 321 -3.95 -6.34 19.57
CA LEU A 321 -4.15 -6.51 21.01
C LEU A 321 -3.23 -7.57 21.60
N HIS A 322 -3.09 -8.71 20.92
CA HIS A 322 -2.18 -9.75 21.35
C HIS A 322 -0.72 -9.26 21.40
N HIS A 323 -0.28 -8.51 20.39
CA HIS A 323 1.06 -7.94 20.34
C HIS A 323 1.38 -7.09 21.57
N TYR A 324 0.48 -6.19 21.97
CA TYR A 324 0.68 -5.37 23.17
C TYR A 324 0.52 -6.17 24.46
N LYS A 325 -0.41 -7.12 24.53
CA LYS A 325 -0.54 -8.02 25.69
C LYS A 325 0.72 -8.83 25.93
N GLU A 326 1.33 -9.38 24.88
CA GLU A 326 2.59 -10.12 24.95
C GLU A 326 3.72 -9.22 25.48
N GLN A 327 3.86 -7.99 24.96
CA GLN A 327 4.87 -7.04 25.44
C GLN A 327 4.67 -6.60 26.90
N LEU A 328 3.43 -6.56 27.36
CA LEU A 328 3.06 -6.17 28.73
C LEU A 328 2.95 -7.37 29.69
N ASN A 329 3.20 -8.60 29.21
CA ASN A 329 3.00 -9.84 29.94
C ASN A 329 1.58 -9.98 30.52
N LEU A 330 0.57 -9.55 29.76
CA LEU A 330 -0.84 -9.71 30.10
C LEU A 330 -1.37 -11.06 29.63
N VAL A 331 -2.31 -11.62 30.38
CA VAL A 331 -2.95 -12.90 30.03
C VAL A 331 -3.86 -12.71 28.82
N THR A 332 -3.69 -13.58 27.82
CA THR A 332 -4.63 -13.73 26.71
C THR A 332 -5.47 -14.99 26.95
N ASN A 333 -6.79 -14.83 26.96
CA ASN A 333 -7.69 -15.95 27.21
C ASN A 333 -7.90 -16.77 25.93
N GLN A 334 -8.14 -18.09 26.04
CA GLN A 334 -8.42 -18.96 24.89
C GLN A 334 -9.59 -18.47 24.03
N ARG A 335 -10.61 -17.85 24.64
CA ARG A 335 -11.73 -17.27 23.89
C ARG A 335 -11.29 -16.14 22.96
N GLU A 336 -10.30 -15.34 23.36
CA GLU A 336 -9.75 -14.23 22.55
C GLU A 336 -8.91 -14.77 21.40
N THR A 337 -8.13 -15.84 21.62
CA THR A 337 -7.33 -16.47 20.55
C THR A 337 -8.18 -17.17 19.48
N LEU A 338 -9.42 -17.56 19.83
CA LEU A 338 -10.38 -18.18 18.91
C LEU A 338 -11.30 -17.16 18.22
N GLN A 339 -11.15 -15.86 18.49
CA GLN A 339 -11.96 -14.85 17.81
C GLN A 339 -11.60 -14.78 16.32
N ALA A 340 -12.64 -14.65 15.49
CA ALA A 340 -12.46 -14.34 14.08
C ALA A 340 -11.74 -12.99 13.94
N PRO A 341 -10.74 -12.88 13.03
CA PRO A 341 -10.02 -11.64 12.83
C PRO A 341 -10.96 -10.56 12.28
N THR A 342 -10.92 -9.37 12.87
CA THR A 342 -11.66 -8.18 12.43
C THR A 342 -10.70 -7.02 12.19
N LYS A 343 -11.07 -6.08 11.32
CA LYS A 343 -10.34 -4.82 11.11
C LYS A 343 -11.27 -3.65 11.37
N THR A 344 -11.03 -2.88 12.43
CA THR A 344 -11.86 -1.72 12.78
C THR A 344 -11.44 -0.50 11.96
N HIS A 345 -12.02 -0.35 10.77
CA HIS A 345 -11.81 0.79 9.86
C HIS A 345 -13.03 1.73 9.81
N THR A 346 -13.69 1.94 10.94
CA THR A 346 -14.88 2.81 11.05
C THR A 346 -14.50 4.18 11.60
N ILE A 347 -15.30 5.22 11.37
CA ILE A 347 -15.15 6.54 12.01
C ILE A 347 -16.39 6.77 12.89
N PRO A 348 -16.27 7.37 14.09
CA PRO A 348 -17.44 7.74 14.88
C PRO A 348 -18.42 8.59 14.07
N GLU A 349 -19.73 8.36 14.20
CA GLU A 349 -20.75 8.99 13.36
C GLU A 349 -20.78 10.51 13.50
N ASP A 350 -20.68 11.02 14.73
CA ASP A 350 -20.60 12.44 15.06
C ASP A 350 -19.40 13.12 14.42
N VAL A 351 -18.25 12.43 14.40
CA VAL A 351 -17.03 12.89 13.77
C VAL A 351 -17.16 12.89 12.24
N LEU A 352 -17.77 11.85 11.68
CA LEU A 352 -17.96 11.74 10.23
C LEU A 352 -18.89 12.84 9.69
N ASP A 353 -19.93 13.19 10.45
CA ASP A 353 -20.81 14.31 10.11
C ASP A 353 -20.08 15.65 10.18
N GLU A 354 -19.21 15.85 11.16
CA GLU A 354 -18.38 17.05 11.26
C GLU A 354 -17.35 17.15 10.11
N ILE A 355 -16.71 16.03 9.73
CA ILE A 355 -15.83 15.95 8.56
C ILE A 355 -16.56 16.39 7.29
N ARG A 356 -17.78 15.88 7.06
CA ARG A 356 -18.63 16.25 5.92
C ARG A 356 -19.06 17.71 5.98
N ARG A 357 -19.43 18.20 7.16
CA ARG A 357 -19.84 19.60 7.37
C ARG A 357 -18.73 20.58 7.03
N LEU A 358 -17.48 20.22 7.36
CA LEU A 358 -16.28 20.99 7.01
C LEU A 358 -15.79 20.75 5.56
N GLY A 359 -16.38 19.78 4.84
CA GLY A 359 -16.02 19.42 3.47
C GLY A 359 -14.64 18.78 3.32
N LEU A 360 -14.07 18.23 4.40
CA LEU A 360 -12.71 17.68 4.42
C LEU A 360 -12.60 16.36 3.63
N ASP A 361 -13.70 15.62 3.48
CA ASP A 361 -13.78 14.37 2.72
C ASP A 361 -13.77 14.57 1.20
N THR A 362 -13.98 15.81 0.72
CA THR A 362 -14.04 16.16 -0.71
C THR A 362 -12.71 16.54 -1.33
N ILE A 363 -11.61 16.54 -0.56
CA ILE A 363 -10.26 16.92 -1.04
C ILE A 363 -9.80 16.06 -2.24
N GLU A 364 -10.41 14.89 -2.47
CA GLU A 364 -10.23 14.10 -3.70
C GLU A 364 -10.72 14.79 -5.00
N ARG A 365 -11.77 15.62 -4.96
CA ARG A 365 -12.35 16.21 -6.18
C ARG A 365 -11.59 17.42 -6.72
N ARG A 366 -10.94 18.20 -5.85
CA ARG A 366 -10.22 19.42 -6.27
C ARG A 366 -8.88 19.12 -6.97
N ALA A 367 -8.21 18.03 -6.61
CA ALA A 367 -6.95 17.64 -7.25
C ALA A 367 -7.14 17.11 -8.69
N VAL A 368 -8.27 16.44 -8.97
CA VAL A 368 -8.56 15.90 -10.30
C VAL A 368 -9.10 16.98 -11.25
N SER A 369 -9.91 17.93 -10.77
CA SER A 369 -10.43 19.01 -11.62
C SER A 369 -9.35 19.95 -12.16
N ASN A 370 -8.27 20.20 -11.43
CA ASN A 370 -7.19 21.07 -11.91
C ASN A 370 -6.30 20.41 -12.99
N THR A 371 -6.29 19.07 -13.07
CA THR A 371 -5.58 18.35 -14.15
C THR A 371 -6.43 18.24 -15.41
N ILE A 372 -7.75 18.14 -15.29
CA ILE A 372 -8.66 18.00 -16.44
C ILE A 372 -8.95 19.35 -17.13
N ILE A 373 -8.94 20.47 -16.40
CA ILE A 373 -9.28 21.78 -16.97
C ILE A 373 -8.16 22.35 -17.86
N ASN A 374 -6.90 21.95 -17.66
CA ASN A 374 -5.77 22.41 -18.49
C ASN A 374 -5.56 21.64 -19.81
N GLN A 375 -6.46 20.70 -20.17
CA GLN A 375 -6.42 20.00 -21.47
C GLN A 375 -7.60 20.31 -22.40
N ARG A 376 -8.49 21.25 -22.05
CA ARG A 376 -9.58 21.66 -22.93
C ARG A 376 -9.49 23.14 -23.30
N SER A 377 -8.60 23.44 -24.24
CA SER A 377 -8.69 24.66 -25.04
C SER A 377 -8.01 24.49 -26.39
N ALA A 378 -8.74 23.89 -27.33
CA ALA A 378 -8.74 24.25 -28.75
C ALA A 378 -10.04 23.70 -29.37
N PRO A 379 -10.94 24.53 -29.91
CA PRO A 379 -12.06 24.05 -30.71
C PRO A 379 -11.55 23.77 -32.12
N MET A 380 -11.80 22.56 -32.64
CA MET A 380 -11.62 22.26 -34.05
C MET A 380 -13.02 22.05 -34.64
N GLU A 381 -13.27 22.81 -35.71
CA GLU A 381 -14.54 22.94 -36.41
C GLU A 381 -15.09 21.60 -36.91
N GLU A 382 -16.42 21.54 -36.94
CA GLU A 382 -17.23 20.47 -37.51
C GLU A 382 -16.99 20.38 -39.02
N ASP A 383 -16.75 19.18 -39.53
CA ASP A 383 -17.17 18.78 -40.87
C ASP A 383 -17.73 17.35 -40.77
N LEU A 384 -19.06 17.29 -40.81
CA LEU A 384 -19.85 16.10 -41.13
C LEU A 384 -19.93 16.02 -42.66
N ASP A 385 -19.45 14.93 -43.26
CA ASP A 385 -20.25 14.09 -44.16
C ASP A 385 -19.41 12.96 -44.82
N ASP A 386 -20.16 11.93 -45.20
CA ASP A 386 -19.88 10.89 -46.21
C ASP A 386 -19.33 9.49 -45.83
N PHE A 387 -20.31 8.57 -45.70
CA PHE A 387 -20.49 7.32 -46.47
C PHE A 387 -19.71 6.01 -46.14
N VAL A 388 -20.53 5.05 -45.72
CA VAL A 388 -20.69 3.65 -46.22
C VAL A 388 -19.86 2.50 -45.64
N ALA A 389 -20.63 1.57 -45.08
CA ALA A 389 -20.27 0.21 -44.75
C ALA A 389 -19.95 -0.62 -46.00
N THR A 390 -18.86 -1.39 -45.93
CA THR A 390 -18.70 -2.62 -46.71
C THR A 390 -18.02 -3.67 -45.86
N GLU A 391 -18.73 -4.78 -45.64
CA GLU A 391 -18.17 -6.07 -45.27
C GLU A 391 -17.16 -6.53 -46.32
N SER A 392 -16.06 -7.15 -45.89
CA SER A 392 -15.41 -8.20 -46.68
C SER A 392 -14.67 -9.19 -45.77
N PHE A 393 -15.14 -10.44 -45.87
CA PHE A 393 -14.44 -11.67 -45.50
C PHE A 393 -13.06 -11.72 -46.14
N LEU A 394 -12.06 -12.26 -45.45
CA LEU A 394 -11.02 -13.04 -46.10
C LEU A 394 -10.58 -14.24 -45.24
N GLU A 395 -10.41 -15.34 -45.97
CA GLU A 395 -10.08 -16.73 -45.61
C GLU A 395 -8.74 -16.94 -44.93
#